data_AF-A0A821LUL6-F1
#
_entry.id   AF-A0A821LUL6-F1
#
_cell.length_a   1.000
_cell.length_b   1.000
_cell.length_c   1.000
_cell.angle_alpha   90.00
_cell.angle_beta   90.00
_cell.angle_gamma   90.00
#
_symmetry.space_group_name_H-M   'P 1'
#
loop_
_entity.id
_entity.type
_entity.pdbx_description
1 polymer ?
#
loop_
_entity_poly.entity_id
_entity_poly.type
_entity_poly.pdbx_seq_one_letter_code
_entity_poly.pdbx_strand_id
1 'polypeptide(L)'
;MKIVCFSASLIIDTTYRFTNEQLQLLGRGPTYVPPCQMYISSSNESIDDIVKKQYAPLKHQLMSLFSKYKINLSLKIEIEEKTYNKFKDLFLKPIPSNLYQRALYEKKLIQSIGYSLNKNNLILRRTADNMNTFYVGNIQDFEAKADKYLTRSDEYKVLIDMDEESNEQPL
;
A
#
# COMPACT_ATOMS: atom_id res chain seq x y z
N MET A 1 -0.41 -22.87 -17.30
CA MET A 1 -0.55 -21.68 -16.45
C MET A 1 -0.20 -22.09 -15.02
N LYS A 2 0.98 -21.75 -14.51
CA LYS A 2 1.39 -22.10 -13.13
C LYS A 2 0.79 -21.06 -12.19
N ILE A 3 -0.20 -21.47 -11.39
CA ILE A 3 -0.69 -20.66 -10.28
C ILE A 3 0.32 -20.85 -9.15
N VAL A 4 1.14 -19.83 -8.90
CA VAL A 4 2.02 -19.78 -7.73
C VAL A 4 1.15 -19.29 -6.57
N CYS A 5 0.70 -20.21 -5.71
CA CYS A 5 0.01 -19.85 -4.48
C CYS A 5 1.04 -19.51 -3.40
N PHE A 6 1.22 -18.23 -3.11
CA PHE A 6 1.90 -17.78 -1.89
C PHE A 6 0.88 -17.82 -0.75
N SER A 7 0.73 -18.96 -0.07
CA SER A 7 -0.09 -19.01 1.14
C SER A 7 0.64 -18.23 2.24
N ALA A 8 0.04 -17.15 2.73
CA ALA A 8 0.59 -16.47 3.90
C ALA A 8 0.55 -17.39 5.12
N SER A 9 1.62 -17.42 5.92
CA SER A 9 1.65 -18.10 7.22
C SER A 9 1.35 -17.10 8.32
N LEU A 10 0.60 -17.50 9.35
CA LEU A 10 0.22 -16.63 10.47
C LEU A 10 0.82 -17.14 11.77
N ILE A 11 1.61 -16.30 12.42
CA ILE A 11 2.12 -16.50 13.78
C ILE A 11 1.23 -15.69 14.72
N ILE A 12 0.43 -16.38 15.54
CA ILE A 12 -0.49 -15.74 16.49
C ILE A 12 0.08 -15.94 17.90
N ASP A 13 0.63 -14.87 18.45
CA ASP A 13 1.20 -14.82 19.80
C ASP A 13 0.19 -14.20 20.80
N THR A 14 -1.08 -14.57 20.64
CA THR A 14 -2.20 -14.06 21.44
C THR A 14 -3.34 -15.09 21.47
N THR A 15 -4.35 -14.88 22.31
CA THR A 15 -5.60 -15.68 22.29
C THR A 15 -6.60 -15.24 21.22
N TYR A 16 -6.26 -14.22 20.41
CA TYR A 16 -7.16 -13.66 19.41
C TYR A 16 -7.43 -14.66 18.28
N ARG A 17 -8.69 -14.76 17.88
CA ARG A 17 -9.14 -15.66 16.82
C ARG A 17 -9.75 -14.86 15.68
N PHE A 18 -9.13 -14.98 14.51
CA PHE A 18 -9.71 -14.52 13.25
C PHE A 18 -10.84 -15.46 12.81
N THR A 19 -11.81 -14.93 12.07
CA THR A 19 -12.76 -15.78 11.34
C THR A 19 -12.07 -16.45 10.15
N ASN A 20 -12.68 -17.51 9.61
CA ASN A 20 -12.15 -18.21 8.45
C ASN A 20 -12.00 -17.28 7.23
N GLU A 21 -12.92 -16.36 7.05
CA GLU A 21 -12.92 -15.40 5.93
C GLU A 21 -11.79 -14.38 6.07
N GLN A 22 -11.52 -13.93 7.31
CA GLN A 22 -10.39 -13.05 7.60
C GLN A 22 -9.07 -13.78 7.35
N LEU A 23 -8.93 -15.02 7.80
CA LEU A 23 -7.74 -15.84 7.53
C LEU A 23 -7.53 -16.06 6.03
N GLN A 24 -8.58 -16.36 5.28
CA GLN A 24 -8.49 -16.50 3.82
C GLN A 24 -8.04 -15.20 3.15
N LEU A 25 -8.56 -14.05 3.60
CA LEU A 25 -8.16 -12.75 3.08
C LEU A 25 -6.70 -12.43 3.38
N LEU A 26 -6.23 -12.69 4.61
CA LEU A 26 -4.82 -12.51 4.99
C LEU A 26 -3.91 -13.47 4.21
N GLY A 27 -4.38 -14.70 3.96
CA GLY A 27 -3.69 -15.74 3.21
C GLY A 27 -3.39 -15.38 1.76
N ARG A 28 -4.37 -14.81 1.05
CA ARG A 28 -4.30 -14.56 -0.40
C ARG A 28 -4.15 -13.08 -0.78
N GLY A 29 -4.33 -12.18 0.19
CA GLY A 29 -4.43 -10.74 -0.02
C GLY A 29 -5.78 -10.27 -0.59
N PRO A 30 -6.02 -8.95 -0.57
CA PRO A 30 -7.17 -8.36 -1.22
C PRO A 30 -7.06 -8.51 -2.74
N THR A 31 -8.21 -8.57 -3.39
CA THR A 31 -8.33 -8.52 -4.84
C THR A 31 -7.89 -7.15 -5.32
N TYR A 32 -6.91 -7.10 -6.21
CA TYR A 32 -6.50 -5.85 -6.81
C TYR A 32 -7.59 -5.34 -7.75
N VAL A 33 -8.15 -4.17 -7.42
CA VAL A 33 -9.00 -3.39 -8.31
C VAL A 33 -8.31 -2.04 -8.48
N PRO A 34 -8.01 -1.60 -9.72
CA PRO A 34 -7.38 -0.31 -9.94
C PRO A 34 -8.16 0.82 -9.24
N PRO A 35 -7.49 1.71 -8.49
CA PRO A 35 -8.16 2.81 -7.79
C PRO A 35 -9.01 3.69 -8.70
N CYS A 36 -8.63 3.81 -9.98
CA CYS A 36 -9.40 4.54 -10.99
C CYS A 36 -10.71 3.87 -11.41
N GLN A 37 -10.85 2.56 -11.21
CA GLN A 37 -12.06 1.83 -11.60
C GLN A 37 -13.03 1.68 -10.42
N MET A 38 -12.51 1.75 -9.20
CA MET A 38 -13.29 1.53 -7.99
C MET A 38 -13.46 2.80 -7.18
N TYR A 39 -14.47 3.57 -7.55
CA TYR A 39 -14.95 4.69 -6.75
C TYR A 39 -15.85 4.17 -5.63
N ILE A 40 -15.25 3.70 -4.53
CA ILE A 40 -16.02 3.30 -3.35
C ILE A 40 -16.47 4.56 -2.62
N SER A 41 -17.55 5.14 -3.16
CA SER A 41 -18.39 6.21 -2.66
C SER A 41 -18.03 6.73 -1.27
N SER A 42 -17.28 7.82 -1.23
CA SER A 42 -17.25 8.72 -0.08
C SER A 42 -17.04 10.19 -0.46
N SER A 43 -16.86 10.53 -1.74
CA SER A 43 -16.74 11.91 -2.20
C SER A 43 -18.00 12.32 -2.99
N ASN A 44 -18.52 13.50 -2.68
CA ASN A 44 -19.55 14.18 -3.48
C ASN A 44 -18.97 14.76 -4.79
N GLU A 45 -17.81 14.27 -5.24
CA GLU A 45 -17.10 14.79 -6.41
C GLU A 45 -17.64 14.12 -7.68
N SER A 46 -17.76 14.89 -8.77
CA SER A 46 -18.11 14.31 -10.08
C SER A 46 -16.96 13.47 -10.63
N ILE A 47 -17.26 12.48 -11.49
CA ILE A 47 -16.23 11.65 -12.14
C ILE A 47 -15.23 12.53 -12.91
N ASP A 48 -15.70 13.56 -13.62
CA ASP A 48 -14.82 14.46 -14.37
C ASP A 48 -13.88 15.26 -13.45
N ASP A 49 -14.32 15.68 -12.26
CA ASP A 49 -13.47 16.37 -11.29
C ASP A 49 -12.39 15.44 -10.74
N ILE A 50 -12.76 14.19 -10.45
CA ILE A 50 -11.81 13.18 -9.98
C ILE A 50 -10.78 12.86 -11.06
N VAL A 51 -11.21 12.70 -12.31
CA VAL A 51 -10.31 12.45 -13.45
C VAL A 51 -9.32 13.60 -13.60
N LYS A 52 -9.77 14.86 -13.57
CA LYS A 52 -8.89 16.04 -13.64
C LYS A 52 -7.87 16.05 -12.50
N LYS A 53 -8.32 15.81 -11.27
CA LYS A 53 -7.47 15.78 -10.07
C LYS A 53 -6.41 14.68 -10.14
N GLN A 54 -6.79 13.46 -10.55
CA GLN A 54 -5.87 12.34 -10.69
C GLN A 54 -4.95 12.45 -11.91
N TYR A 55 -5.36 13.17 -12.96
CA TYR A 55 -4.53 13.41 -14.14
C TYR A 55 -3.46 14.49 -13.93
N ALA A 56 -3.69 15.43 -13.01
CA ALA A 56 -2.80 16.59 -12.82
C ALA A 56 -1.31 16.24 -12.62
N PRO A 57 -0.92 15.22 -11.80
CA PRO A 57 0.48 14.84 -11.65
C PRO A 57 1.09 14.32 -12.97
N LEU A 58 0.35 13.51 -13.73
CA LEU A 58 0.78 12.99 -15.02
C LEU A 58 0.93 14.12 -16.05
N LYS A 59 -0.01 15.05 -16.09
CA LYS A 59 0.07 16.25 -16.93
C LYS A 59 1.32 17.07 -16.61
N HIS A 60 1.62 17.29 -15.33
CA HIS A 60 2.81 18.02 -14.92
C HIS A 60 4.11 17.33 -15.40
N GLN A 61 4.19 16.01 -15.25
CA GLN A 61 5.33 15.23 -15.74
C GLN A 61 5.49 15.31 -17.27
N LEU A 62 4.39 15.20 -18.01
CA LEU A 62 4.39 15.35 -19.46
C LEU A 62 4.89 16.74 -19.88
N MET A 63 4.40 17.81 -19.24
CA MET A 63 4.82 19.17 -19.54
C MET A 63 6.31 19.41 -19.24
N SER A 64 6.84 18.79 -18.18
CA SER A 64 8.28 18.81 -17.88
C SER A 64 9.09 18.14 -18.99
N LEU A 65 8.67 16.96 -19.45
CA LEU A 65 9.33 16.23 -20.55
C LEU A 65 9.26 17.02 -21.87
N PHE A 66 8.09 17.57 -22.20
CA PHE A 66 7.90 18.36 -23.41
C PHE A 66 8.79 19.60 -23.46
N SER A 67 9.04 20.20 -22.30
CA SER A 67 9.97 21.34 -22.17
C SER A 67 11.42 20.90 -22.31
N LYS A 68 11.79 19.78 -21.67
CA LYS A 68 13.15 19.21 -21.73
C LYS A 68 13.58 18.84 -23.16
N TYR A 69 12.68 18.20 -23.92
CA TYR A 69 12.97 17.71 -25.27
C TYR A 69 12.56 18.67 -26.39
N LYS A 70 12.11 19.89 -26.07
CA LYS A 70 11.68 20.92 -27.04
C LYS A 70 10.70 20.37 -28.08
N ILE A 71 9.72 19.59 -27.64
CA ILE A 71 8.67 19.03 -28.50
C ILE A 71 7.89 20.20 -29.13
N ASN A 72 7.54 20.11 -30.42
CA ASN A 72 6.74 21.16 -31.09
C ASN A 72 5.30 21.21 -30.53
N LEU A 73 4.63 22.36 -30.67
CA LEU A 73 3.32 22.59 -30.06
C LEU A 73 2.26 21.59 -30.53
N SER A 74 2.22 21.27 -31.83
CA SER A 74 1.24 20.34 -32.41
C SER A 74 1.35 18.95 -31.81
N LEU A 75 2.57 18.42 -31.66
CA LEU A 75 2.83 17.11 -31.08
C LEU A 75 2.56 17.09 -29.56
N LYS A 76 2.80 18.20 -28.85
CA LYS A 76 2.40 18.31 -27.43
C LYS A 76 0.90 18.16 -27.26
N ILE A 77 0.12 18.92 -28.04
CA ILE A 77 -1.36 18.89 -27.98
C ILE A 77 -1.85 17.48 -28.30
N GLU A 78 -1.34 16.87 -29.36
CA GLU A 78 -1.73 15.51 -29.77
C GLU A 78 -1.45 14.46 -28.69
N ILE A 79 -0.25 14.48 -28.08
CA ILE A 79 0.10 13.53 -27.02
C ILE A 79 -0.75 13.78 -25.77
N GLU A 80 -0.94 15.04 -25.36
CA GLU A 80 -1.74 15.39 -24.20
C GLU A 80 -3.19 14.92 -24.36
N GLU A 81 -3.80 15.18 -25.51
CA GLU A 81 -5.19 14.78 -25.80
C GLU A 81 -5.33 13.26 -25.83
N LYS A 82 -4.46 12.55 -26.54
CA LYS A 82 -4.48 11.07 -26.59
C LYS A 82 -4.28 10.45 -25.21
N THR A 83 -3.38 11.01 -24.41
CA THR A 83 -3.10 10.52 -23.05
C THR A 83 -4.29 10.78 -22.15
N TYR A 84 -4.86 11.98 -22.18
CA TYR A 84 -6.02 12.33 -21.38
C TYR A 84 -7.24 11.46 -21.72
N ASN A 85 -7.52 11.25 -23.00
CA ASN A 85 -8.62 10.40 -23.44
C ASN A 85 -8.44 8.95 -22.96
N LYS A 86 -7.25 8.36 -23.16
CA LYS A 86 -6.94 7.03 -22.63
C LYS A 86 -7.04 6.96 -21.11
N PHE A 87 -6.61 8.00 -20.41
CA PHE A 87 -6.70 8.08 -18.97
C PHE A 87 -8.15 8.09 -18.53
N LYS A 88 -8.98 8.96 -19.11
CA LYS A 88 -10.42 9.06 -18.86
C LYS A 88 -11.14 7.73 -19.14
N ASP A 89 -10.80 7.04 -20.22
CA ASP A 89 -11.38 5.73 -20.56
C ASP A 89 -11.21 4.68 -19.45
N LEU A 90 -10.12 4.74 -18.68
CA LEU A 90 -9.91 3.82 -17.56
C LEU A 90 -10.99 3.97 -16.48
N PHE A 91 -11.47 5.20 -16.26
CA PHE A 91 -12.50 5.51 -15.26
C PHE A 91 -13.91 5.21 -15.74
N LEU A 92 -14.12 5.20 -17.06
CA LEU A 92 -15.41 4.88 -17.68
C LEU A 92 -15.62 3.37 -17.87
N LYS A 93 -14.55 2.56 -17.79
CA LYS A 93 -14.65 1.10 -17.92
C LYS A 93 -15.36 0.51 -16.69
N PRO A 94 -16.55 -0.10 -16.87
CA PRO A 94 -17.26 -0.71 -15.76
C PRO A 94 -16.48 -1.94 -15.26
N ILE A 95 -16.47 -2.10 -13.94
CA ILE A 95 -15.96 -3.32 -13.32
C ILE A 95 -17.06 -4.39 -13.39
N PRO A 96 -16.73 -5.66 -13.76
CA PRO A 96 -17.64 -6.78 -13.61
C PRO A 96 -18.30 -6.82 -12.21
N SER A 97 -19.62 -7.02 -12.15
CA SER A 97 -20.40 -6.93 -10.91
C SER A 97 -19.87 -7.85 -9.80
N ASN A 98 -19.41 -9.05 -10.15
CA ASN A 98 -18.79 -10.01 -9.23
C ASN A 98 -17.50 -9.47 -8.59
N LEU A 99 -16.63 -8.80 -9.36
CA LEU A 99 -15.40 -8.19 -8.85
C LEU A 99 -15.72 -6.98 -7.96
N TYR A 100 -16.70 -6.18 -8.35
CA TYR A 100 -17.15 -5.04 -7.56
C TYR A 100 -17.68 -5.48 -6.19
N GLN A 101 -18.60 -6.46 -6.16
CA GLN A 101 -19.15 -7.03 -4.93
C GLN A 101 -18.06 -7.66 -4.05
N ARG A 102 -17.15 -8.42 -4.67
CA ARG A 102 -16.02 -9.03 -3.96
C ARG A 102 -15.14 -7.98 -3.29
N ALA A 103 -14.79 -6.92 -4.00
CA ALA A 103 -13.93 -5.87 -3.44
C ALA A 103 -14.65 -5.05 -2.34
N LEU A 104 -15.97 -4.83 -2.44
CA LEU A 104 -16.75 -4.27 -1.33
C LEU A 104 -16.76 -5.17 -0.09
N TYR A 105 -16.93 -6.48 -0.30
CA TYR A 105 -16.88 -7.47 0.77
C TYR A 105 -15.51 -7.52 1.45
N GLU A 106 -14.43 -7.57 0.66
CA GLU A 106 -13.06 -7.56 1.17
C GLU A 106 -12.73 -6.26 1.91
N LYS A 107 -13.21 -5.10 1.43
CA LYS A 107 -13.09 -3.83 2.17
C LYS A 107 -13.72 -3.93 3.56
N LYS A 108 -14.93 -4.50 3.67
CA LYS A 108 -15.59 -4.72 4.98
C LYS A 108 -14.79 -5.65 5.88
N LEU A 109 -14.18 -6.71 5.32
CA LEU A 109 -13.32 -7.62 6.07
C LEU A 109 -12.04 -6.91 6.58
N ILE A 110 -11.39 -6.10 5.76
CA ILE A 110 -10.20 -5.32 6.19
C ILE A 110 -10.59 -4.39 7.34
N GLN A 111 -11.72 -3.69 7.21
CA GLN A 111 -12.24 -2.81 8.26
C GLN A 111 -12.57 -3.58 9.54
N SER A 112 -13.15 -4.78 9.43
CA SER A 112 -13.45 -5.61 10.60
C SER A 112 -12.20 -6.14 11.30
N ILE A 113 -11.17 -6.52 10.53
CA ILE A 113 -9.85 -6.88 11.05
C ILE A 113 -9.26 -5.69 11.81
N GLY A 114 -9.18 -4.52 11.18
CA GLY A 114 -8.62 -3.31 11.79
C GLY A 114 -9.36 -2.91 13.07
N TYR A 115 -10.68 -2.92 13.05
CA TYR A 115 -11.50 -2.64 14.24
C TYR A 115 -11.21 -3.64 15.37
N SER A 116 -11.13 -4.93 15.04
CA SER A 116 -10.88 -5.97 16.04
C SER A 116 -9.48 -5.89 16.63
N LEU A 117 -8.47 -5.60 15.81
CA LEU A 117 -7.09 -5.42 16.29
C LEU A 117 -7.00 -4.22 17.23
N ASN A 118 -7.56 -3.07 16.84
CA ASN A 118 -7.58 -1.86 17.67
C ASN A 118 -8.30 -2.07 18.99
N LYS A 119 -9.47 -2.74 18.97
CA LYS A 119 -10.24 -3.03 20.19
C LYS A 119 -9.48 -3.89 21.20
N ASN A 120 -8.61 -4.78 20.72
CA ASN A 120 -7.85 -5.72 21.55
C ASN A 120 -6.39 -5.29 21.78
N ASN A 121 -6.00 -4.07 21.40
CA ASN A 121 -4.61 -3.58 21.44
C ASN A 121 -3.60 -4.51 20.75
N LEU A 122 -4.00 -5.05 19.60
CA LEU A 122 -3.21 -5.98 18.81
C LEU A 122 -2.62 -5.30 17.59
N ILE A 123 -1.48 -5.83 17.14
CA ILE A 123 -0.87 -5.49 15.86
C ILE A 123 -0.90 -6.68 14.92
N LEU A 124 -1.00 -6.39 13.63
CA LEU A 124 -0.79 -7.34 12.55
C LEU A 124 0.33 -6.78 11.67
N ARG A 125 1.47 -7.46 11.62
CA ARG A 125 2.63 -7.03 10.83
C ARG A 125 3.15 -8.17 9.98
N ARG A 126 3.64 -7.84 8.79
CA ARG A 126 4.41 -8.81 8.00
C ARG A 126 5.81 -8.93 8.60
N THR A 127 6.32 -10.15 8.69
CA THR A 127 7.71 -10.40 9.09
C THR A 127 8.66 -9.96 7.98
N ALA A 128 9.91 -9.66 8.35
CA ALA A 128 10.93 -9.15 7.43
C ALA A 128 11.54 -10.23 6.53
N ASP A 129 11.02 -11.47 6.57
CA ASP A 129 11.50 -12.57 5.75
C ASP A 129 10.91 -12.52 4.33
N ASN A 130 11.53 -13.26 3.41
CA ASN A 130 11.00 -13.45 2.06
C ASN A 130 9.71 -14.30 2.04
N MET A 131 9.30 -14.81 3.20
CA MET A 131 8.04 -15.52 3.36
C MET A 131 6.91 -14.51 3.49
N ASN A 132 5.72 -14.88 3.04
CA ASN A 132 4.53 -14.04 3.24
C ASN A 132 3.98 -14.27 4.66
N THR A 133 4.81 -14.15 5.69
CA THR A 133 4.41 -14.49 7.07
C THR A 133 3.92 -13.24 7.79
N PHE A 134 2.83 -13.39 8.54
CA PHE A 134 2.26 -12.32 9.37
C PHE A 134 2.34 -12.69 10.84
N TYR A 135 2.79 -11.74 11.66
CA TYR A 135 2.77 -11.80 13.10
C TYR A 135 1.56 -11.04 13.65
N VAL A 136 0.88 -11.67 14.61
CA VAL A 136 -0.21 -11.08 15.39
C VAL A 136 0.12 -11.17 16.87
N GLY A 137 0.22 -10.02 17.52
CA GLY A 137 0.69 -9.88 18.90
C GLY A 137 0.08 -8.67 19.59
N ASN A 138 0.22 -8.59 20.92
CA ASN A 138 -0.04 -7.35 21.64
C ASN A 138 1.00 -6.28 21.24
N ILE A 139 0.57 -5.03 21.10
CA ILE A 139 1.46 -3.93 20.74
C ILE A 139 2.57 -3.70 21.77
N GLN A 140 2.24 -3.76 23.06
CA GLN A 140 3.19 -3.50 24.16
C GLN A 140 4.23 -4.61 24.25
N ASP A 141 3.79 -5.88 24.12
CA ASP A 141 4.71 -7.02 24.12
C ASP A 141 5.66 -6.97 22.92
N PHE A 142 5.15 -6.52 21.77
CA PHE A 142 5.97 -6.34 20.58
C PHE A 142 7.01 -5.23 20.77
N GLU A 143 6.61 -4.07 21.29
CA GLU A 143 7.50 -2.94 21.58
C GLU A 143 8.58 -3.35 22.60
N ALA A 144 8.20 -4.00 23.70
CA ALA A 144 9.15 -4.50 24.70
C ALA A 144 10.15 -5.52 24.13
N LYS A 145 9.70 -6.41 23.24
CA LYS A 145 10.59 -7.35 22.53
C LYS A 145 11.52 -6.62 21.56
N ALA A 146 11.02 -5.61 20.85
CA ALA A 146 11.81 -4.79 19.94
C ALA A 146 12.89 -4.00 20.69
N ASP A 147 12.55 -3.35 21.81
CA ASP A 147 13.50 -2.61 22.64
C ASP A 147 14.56 -3.55 23.24
N LYS A 148 14.16 -4.73 23.70
CA LYS A 148 15.08 -5.76 24.17
C LYS A 148 16.00 -6.29 23.06
N TYR A 149 15.54 -6.33 21.82
CA TYR A 149 16.37 -6.69 20.66
C TYR A 149 17.38 -5.57 20.36
N LEU A 150 16.92 -4.32 20.27
CA LEU A 150 17.77 -3.16 19.99
C LEU A 150 18.87 -2.98 21.04
N THR A 151 18.55 -3.17 22.32
CA THR A 151 19.52 -3.07 23.43
C THR A 151 20.53 -4.20 23.47
N ARG A 152 20.25 -5.35 22.83
CA ARG A 152 21.12 -6.55 22.83
C ARG A 152 21.86 -6.78 21.53
N SER A 153 21.42 -6.17 20.43
CA SER A 153 22.07 -6.33 19.14
C SER A 153 23.23 -5.34 19.02
N ASP A 154 24.45 -5.87 18.86
CA ASP A 154 25.64 -5.07 18.54
C ASP A 154 25.58 -4.47 17.11
N GLU A 155 24.62 -4.91 16.28
CA GLU A 155 24.42 -4.43 14.90
C GLU A 155 24.10 -2.94 14.82
N TYR A 156 23.54 -2.35 15.90
CA TYR A 156 23.20 -0.93 15.97
C TYR A 156 24.27 -0.07 16.68
N LYS A 157 25.22 -0.67 17.39
CA LYS A 157 26.33 0.08 18.00
C LYS A 157 27.23 0.71 16.94
N VAL A 158 27.42 0.04 15.81
CA VAL A 158 28.29 0.49 14.70
C VAL A 158 27.82 1.82 14.08
N LEU A 159 26.53 2.17 14.17
CA LEU A 159 26.03 3.44 13.61
C LEU A 159 26.25 4.64 14.55
N ILE A 160 26.41 4.41 15.85
CA ILE A 160 26.62 5.50 16.82
C ILE A 160 28.11 5.90 16.84
N ASP A 161 29.02 4.93 16.74
CA ASP A 161 30.47 5.21 16.76
C ASP A 161 30.94 5.98 15.51
N MET A 162 30.27 5.84 14.36
CA MET A 162 30.63 6.60 13.15
C MET A 162 30.19 8.08 13.18
N ASP A 163 29.16 8.43 13.96
CA ASP A 163 28.76 9.83 14.15
C ASP A 163 29.64 10.53 15.19
N GLU A 164 30.22 9.79 16.15
CA GLU A 164 31.18 10.33 17.12
C GLU A 164 32.59 10.51 16.54
N GLU A 165 33.08 9.58 15.69
CA GLU A 165 34.38 9.74 15.00
C GLU A 165 34.40 10.90 13.99
N SER A 166 33.24 11.39 13.54
CA SER A 166 33.14 12.55 12.64
C SER A 166 33.12 13.92 13.36
N ASN A 167 33.04 13.93 14.70
CA ASN A 167 33.08 15.15 15.52
C ASN A 167 34.39 15.35 16.31
N GLU A 168 35.34 14.42 16.23
CA GLU A 168 36.67 14.57 16.82
C GLU A 168 37.77 14.70 15.74
N GLN A 169 37.81 15.85 15.07
CA GLN A 169 39.06 16.37 14.50
C GLN A 169 39.29 17.80 15.01
N PRO A 170 40.16 18.00 16.01
CA PRO A 170 40.74 19.31 16.30
C PRO A 170 42.01 19.55 15.45
N LEU A 171 42.06 20.77 14.89
CA LEU A 171 43.17 21.50 14.24
C LEU A 171 43.53 21.13 12.79
#